data_AF-A0A2N7JQN7-F1
#
_entry.id   AF-A0A2N7JQN7-F1
#
_cell.length_a   1.000
_cell.length_b   1.000
_cell.length_c   1.000
_cell.angle_alpha   90.00
_cell.angle_beta   90.00
_cell.angle_gamma   90.00
#
_symmetry.space_group_name_H-M   'P 1'
#
loop_
_entity.id
_entity.type
_entity.pdbx_description
1 polymer ?
#
loop_
_entity_poly.entity_id
_entity_poly.type
_entity_poly.pdbx_seq_one_letter_code
_entity_poly.pdbx_strand_id
1 'polypeptide(L)'
;GEGIIVHTPPDLTSGTSRPWWEVPKPNVYSFGVQIFTQINRWATDGQVDYSQNLHLYRSYLTPQCFKTLEQDLNQKRSRGELSGRERSLAQNPSLGFEEWRVTSKGRDTWVVNADLELKEYVSNELVKHNLIRWPLKIVRYDIDRNANPWGLSLDCFDSQPRTVQLTQKEK
;
A
#
# COMPACT_ATOMS: atom_id res chain seq x y z
N GLY A 1 32.60 28.82 14.26
CA GLY A 1 31.42 29.05 15.10
C GLY A 1 30.59 27.80 15.03
N GLU A 2 30.64 26.98 16.08
CA GLU A 2 29.93 25.71 16.13
C GLU A 2 28.45 25.96 16.36
N GLY A 3 27.61 25.39 15.49
CA GLY A 3 26.16 25.51 15.58
C GLY A 3 25.63 24.70 16.76
N ILE A 4 24.94 25.37 17.67
CA ILE A 4 24.24 24.70 18.78
C ILE A 4 23.04 23.97 18.19
N ILE A 5 23.05 22.64 18.29
CA ILE A 5 21.89 21.81 18.02
C ILE A 5 21.07 21.75 19.31
N VAL A 6 19.90 22.40 19.29
CA VAL A 6 18.93 22.32 20.38
C VAL A 6 18.05 21.08 20.15
N HIS A 7 18.19 20.08 21.01
CA HIS A 7 17.28 18.95 21.06
C HIS A 7 16.12 19.28 21.99
N THR A 8 15.02 19.74 21.43
CA THR A 8 13.75 19.87 22.15
C THR A 8 13.07 18.50 22.17
N PRO A 9 12.86 17.87 23.34
CA PRO A 9 12.06 16.66 23.42
C PRO A 9 10.63 16.94 22.91
N PRO A 10 9.97 15.99 22.24
CA PRO A 10 8.57 16.15 21.87
C PRO A 10 7.74 16.35 23.14
N ASP A 11 6.90 17.38 23.14
CA ASP A 11 5.99 17.69 24.23
C ASP A 11 4.91 16.60 24.35
N LEU A 12 4.94 15.84 25.44
CA LEU A 12 4.02 14.74 25.75
C LEU A 12 2.71 15.22 26.39
N THR A 13 2.49 16.53 26.54
CA THR A 13 1.28 17.07 27.20
C THR A 13 -0.02 16.85 26.42
N SER A 14 0.06 16.40 25.17
CA SER A 14 -1.09 15.88 24.41
C SER A 14 -1.08 14.35 24.37
N GLY A 15 -1.01 13.72 25.55
CA GLY A 15 -1.25 12.29 25.71
C GLY A 15 -2.63 11.96 25.14
N THR A 16 -2.67 11.55 23.87
CA THR A 16 -3.93 11.23 23.20
C THR A 16 -4.44 9.95 23.84
N SER A 17 -5.42 10.07 24.74
CA SER A 17 -6.11 8.90 25.29
C SER A 17 -6.85 8.23 24.14
N ARG A 18 -6.36 7.06 23.71
CA ARG A 18 -7.03 6.22 22.71
C ARG A 18 -7.37 4.90 23.35
N PRO A 19 -8.53 4.32 23.04
CA PRO A 19 -8.80 2.95 23.45
C PRO A 19 -7.69 2.03 22.95
N TRP A 20 -7.23 1.09 23.80
CA TRP A 20 -6.11 0.20 23.46
C TRP A 20 -6.36 -0.65 22.19
N TRP A 21 -7.63 -0.87 21.84
CA TRP A 21 -8.04 -1.60 20.65
C TRP A 21 -8.05 -0.75 19.37
N GLU A 22 -7.99 0.58 19.48
CA GLU A 22 -8.02 1.47 18.32
C GLU A 22 -6.68 1.40 17.57
N VAL A 23 -6.75 1.07 16.27
CA VAL A 23 -5.56 1.10 15.42
C VAL A 23 -5.37 2.52 14.88
N PRO A 24 -4.21 3.17 15.10
CA PRO A 24 -3.93 4.49 14.55
C PRO A 24 -4.04 4.50 13.03
N LYS A 25 -4.76 5.47 12.46
CA LYS A 25 -4.84 5.68 11.00
C LYS A 25 -3.48 5.72 10.29
N PRO A 26 -2.42 6.36 10.82
CA PRO A 26 -1.09 6.28 10.21
C PRO A 26 -0.60 4.84 10.05
N ASN A 27 -0.84 3.97 11.04
CA ASN A 27 -0.43 2.56 10.97
C ASN A 27 -1.24 1.81 9.91
N VAL A 28 -2.55 2.05 9.83
CA VAL A 28 -3.42 1.48 8.78
C VAL A 28 -2.96 1.92 7.38
N TYR A 29 -2.59 3.20 7.23
CA TYR A 29 -2.07 3.75 5.98
C TYR A 29 -0.75 3.09 5.59
N SER A 30 0.23 3.07 6.50
CA SER A 30 1.54 2.47 6.27
C SER A 30 1.41 0.99 5.91
N PHE A 31 0.59 0.24 6.63
CA PHE A 31 0.28 -1.16 6.31
C PHE A 31 -0.23 -1.31 4.87
N GLY A 32 -1.31 -0.60 4.54
CA GLY A 32 -1.96 -0.73 3.23
C GLY A 32 -1.03 -0.38 2.08
N VAL A 33 -0.32 0.75 2.17
CA VAL A 33 0.65 1.20 1.16
C VAL A 33 1.80 0.20 1.02
N GLN A 34 2.39 -0.24 2.14
CA GLN A 34 3.55 -1.15 2.09
C GLN A 34 3.19 -2.50 1.50
N ILE A 35 2.16 -3.18 2.02
CA ILE A 35 1.79 -4.52 1.54
C ILE A 35 1.37 -4.48 0.07
N PHE A 36 0.55 -3.51 -0.32
CA PHE A 36 0.13 -3.39 -1.71
C PHE A 36 1.29 -3.13 -2.65
N THR A 37 2.23 -2.27 -2.24
CA THR A 37 3.44 -1.96 -3.01
C THR A 37 4.32 -3.19 -3.18
N GLN A 38 4.57 -3.94 -2.10
CA GLN A 38 5.43 -5.12 -2.15
C GLN A 38 4.86 -6.22 -3.05
N ILE A 39 3.54 -6.45 -3.01
CA ILE A 39 2.88 -7.42 -3.88
C ILE A 39 3.00 -7.03 -5.36
N ASN A 40 2.85 -5.73 -5.66
CA ASN A 40 2.78 -5.22 -7.03
C ASN A 40 4.09 -4.67 -7.58
N ARG A 41 5.22 -4.91 -6.91
CA ARG A 41 6.55 -4.57 -7.41
C ARG A 41 7.16 -5.77 -8.12
N TRP A 42 7.38 -5.66 -9.42
CA TRP A 42 7.99 -6.71 -10.24
C TRP A 42 9.35 -6.21 -10.70
N ALA A 43 10.38 -6.53 -9.93
CA ALA A 43 11.69 -5.92 -10.12
C ALA A 43 12.42 -6.44 -11.37
N THR A 44 12.06 -7.64 -11.85
CA THR A 44 12.74 -8.34 -12.94
C THR A 44 11.78 -8.88 -13.99
N ASP A 45 10.72 -9.58 -13.59
CA ASP A 45 9.75 -10.14 -14.52
C ASP A 45 8.38 -10.34 -13.84
N GLY A 46 7.34 -9.71 -14.39
CA GLY A 46 5.99 -9.75 -13.85
C GLY A 46 5.37 -11.15 -13.80
N GLN A 47 5.77 -12.10 -14.65
CA GLN A 47 5.24 -13.47 -14.58
C GLN A 47 5.76 -14.22 -13.36
N VAL A 48 7.00 -13.93 -12.96
CA VAL A 48 7.71 -14.58 -11.85
C VAL A 48 7.44 -13.82 -10.56
N ASP A 49 7.77 -12.54 -10.52
CA ASP A 49 7.77 -11.73 -9.31
C ASP A 49 6.37 -11.56 -8.73
N TYR A 50 5.35 -11.35 -9.58
CA TYR A 50 3.99 -11.17 -9.08
C TYR A 50 3.50 -12.40 -8.31
N SER A 51 3.73 -13.59 -8.88
CA SER A 51 3.36 -14.86 -8.25
C SER A 51 4.12 -15.05 -6.93
N GLN A 52 5.44 -14.82 -6.93
CA GLN A 52 6.28 -14.99 -5.76
C GLN A 52 5.87 -14.03 -4.63
N ASN A 53 5.68 -12.75 -4.94
CA ASN A 53 5.26 -11.76 -3.96
C ASN A 53 3.87 -12.08 -3.39
N LEU A 54 2.92 -12.49 -4.25
CA LEU A 54 1.58 -12.85 -3.80
C LEU A 54 1.59 -13.97 -2.76
N HIS A 55 2.46 -14.98 -2.92
CA HIS A 55 2.64 -16.04 -1.93
C HIS A 55 3.44 -15.57 -0.70
N LEU A 56 4.50 -14.77 -0.89
CA LEU A 56 5.32 -14.25 0.20
C LEU A 56 4.49 -13.42 1.19
N TYR A 57 3.56 -12.60 0.69
CA TYR A 57 2.70 -11.73 1.51
C TYR A 57 1.33 -12.34 1.85
N ARG A 58 1.16 -13.67 1.69
CA ARG A 58 -0.12 -14.36 1.89
C ARG A 58 -0.78 -14.06 3.24
N SER A 59 0.00 -13.97 4.32
CA SER A 59 -0.48 -13.73 5.68
C SER A 59 -1.07 -12.33 5.91
N TYR A 60 -0.84 -11.40 4.97
CA TYR A 60 -1.35 -10.02 5.00
C TYR A 60 -2.56 -9.82 4.09
N LEU A 61 -3.09 -10.91 3.51
CA LEU A 61 -4.23 -10.90 2.62
C LEU A 61 -5.38 -11.68 3.22
N THR A 62 -6.59 -11.16 3.09
CA THR A 62 -7.79 -11.99 3.31
C THR A 62 -7.82 -13.12 2.27
N PRO A 63 -8.44 -14.28 2.58
CA PRO A 63 -8.56 -15.37 1.60
C PRO A 63 -9.23 -14.93 0.30
N GLN A 64 -10.25 -14.07 0.40
CA GLN A 64 -10.93 -13.52 -0.76
C GLN A 64 -10.01 -12.61 -1.58
N CYS A 65 -9.23 -11.74 -0.93
CA CYS A 65 -8.34 -10.86 -1.67
C CYS A 65 -7.20 -11.63 -2.35
N PHE A 66 -6.63 -12.64 -1.69
CA PHE A 66 -5.65 -13.52 -2.31
C PHE A 66 -6.19 -14.15 -3.60
N LYS A 67 -7.41 -14.69 -3.56
CA LYS A 67 -8.07 -15.27 -4.74
C LYS A 67 -8.30 -14.24 -5.85
N THR A 68 -8.72 -13.02 -5.50
CA THR A 68 -8.89 -11.92 -6.46
C THR A 68 -7.57 -11.58 -7.17
N LEU A 69 -6.47 -11.47 -6.43
CA LEU A 69 -5.15 -11.16 -6.99
C LEU A 69 -4.56 -12.33 -7.81
N GLU A 70 -4.82 -13.57 -7.39
CA GLU A 70 -4.46 -14.76 -8.17
C GLU A 70 -5.21 -14.81 -9.51
N GLN A 71 -6.49 -14.43 -9.53
CA GLN A 71 -7.26 -14.30 -10.77
C GLN A 71 -6.71 -13.19 -11.67
N ASP A 72 -6.36 -12.02 -11.11
CA ASP A 72 -5.70 -10.93 -11.86
C ASP A 72 -4.37 -11.40 -12.47
N LEU A 73 -3.51 -12.04 -11.67
CA LEU A 73 -2.26 -12.65 -12.13
C LEU A 73 -2.49 -13.59 -13.34
N ASN A 74 -3.44 -14.51 -13.22
CA ASN A 74 -3.74 -15.49 -14.27
C ASN A 74 -4.27 -14.83 -15.55
N GLN A 75 -5.17 -13.84 -15.43
CA GLN A 75 -5.68 -13.10 -16.59
C GLN A 75 -4.59 -12.30 -17.29
N LYS A 76 -3.70 -11.65 -16.53
CA LYS A 76 -2.57 -10.90 -17.09
C LYS A 76 -1.58 -11.82 -17.78
N ARG A 77 -1.30 -12.97 -17.18
CA ARG A 77 -0.44 -14.00 -17.79
C ARG A 77 -1.03 -14.51 -19.10
N SER A 78 -2.33 -14.84 -19.15
CA SER A 78 -2.96 -15.34 -20.37
C SER A 78 -2.99 -14.33 -21.51
N ARG A 79 -2.95 -13.03 -21.19
CA ARG A 79 -2.90 -11.93 -22.17
C ARG A 79 -1.47 -11.52 -22.55
N GLY A 80 -0.46 -12.15 -21.97
CA GLY A 80 0.95 -11.77 -22.18
C GLY A 80 1.33 -10.41 -21.57
N GLU A 81 0.53 -9.88 -20.64
CA GLU A 81 0.76 -8.55 -20.03
C GLU A 81 1.96 -8.52 -19.07
N LEU A 82 2.51 -9.68 -18.69
CA LEU A 82 3.52 -9.81 -17.64
C LEU A 82 4.93 -10.18 -18.11
N SER A 83 5.05 -10.86 -19.25
CA SER A 83 6.32 -11.45 -19.69
C SER A 83 7.34 -10.36 -20.01
N GLY A 84 8.54 -10.43 -19.42
CA GLY A 84 9.59 -9.43 -19.61
C GLY A 84 9.21 -8.03 -19.15
N ARG A 85 8.15 -7.90 -18.33
CA ARG A 85 7.66 -6.61 -17.83
C ARG A 85 8.12 -6.40 -16.40
N GLU A 86 8.89 -5.34 -16.20
CA GLU A 86 9.23 -4.83 -14.88
C GLU A 86 8.20 -3.79 -14.45
N ARG A 87 7.94 -3.71 -13.15
CA ARG A 87 7.04 -2.74 -12.54
C ARG A 87 7.65 -2.18 -11.26
N SER A 88 7.86 -0.88 -11.27
CA SER A 88 8.05 -0.10 -10.05
C SER A 88 6.70 0.45 -9.60
N LEU A 89 6.42 0.30 -8.31
CA LEU A 89 5.30 0.92 -7.64
C LEU A 89 5.85 1.57 -6.37
N ALA A 90 5.61 2.86 -6.18
CA ALA A 90 6.14 3.57 -5.02
C ALA A 90 5.23 4.72 -4.62
N GLN A 91 5.20 5.01 -3.32
CA GLN A 91 4.62 6.27 -2.85
C GLN A 91 5.48 7.44 -3.32
N ASN A 92 4.85 8.48 -3.85
CA ASN A 92 5.54 9.75 -4.10
C ASN A 92 5.92 10.36 -2.73
N PRO A 93 7.19 10.73 -2.48
CA PRO A 93 7.62 11.29 -1.20
C PRO A 93 6.84 12.54 -0.76
N SER A 94 6.30 13.31 -1.70
CA SER A 94 5.44 14.47 -1.43
C SER A 94 4.00 14.10 -1.04
N LEU A 95 3.61 12.83 -1.14
CA LEU A 95 2.26 12.31 -0.87
C LEU A 95 2.28 11.32 0.32
N GLY A 96 2.79 11.80 1.46
CA GLY A 96 2.78 11.07 2.73
C GLY A 96 1.37 10.86 3.31
N PHE A 97 1.33 10.39 4.56
CA PHE A 97 0.07 10.23 5.28
C PHE A 97 -0.64 11.58 5.47
N GLU A 98 -1.96 11.57 5.29
CA GLU A 98 -2.85 12.64 5.67
C GLU A 98 -4.16 12.04 6.21
N GLU A 99 -4.82 12.72 7.14
CA GLU A 99 -6.01 12.20 7.82
C GLU A 99 -7.14 11.75 6.88
N TRP A 100 -7.36 12.47 5.77
CA TRP A 100 -8.39 12.13 4.79
C TRP A 100 -8.06 10.88 3.96
N ARG A 101 -6.79 10.47 3.91
CA ARG A 101 -6.37 9.27 3.17
C ARG A 101 -6.84 7.99 3.84
N VAL A 102 -7.28 8.04 5.10
CA VAL A 102 -7.83 6.87 5.80
C VAL A 102 -9.22 7.17 6.32
N THR A 103 -10.20 6.47 5.75
CA THR A 103 -11.61 6.54 6.17
C THR A 103 -11.97 5.29 6.95
N SER A 104 -12.40 5.44 8.21
CA SER A 104 -12.96 4.33 8.96
C SER A 104 -14.37 4.00 8.44
N LYS A 105 -14.64 2.73 8.14
CA LYS A 105 -15.96 2.22 7.73
C LYS A 105 -16.65 1.44 8.84
N GLY A 106 -15.99 1.32 9.99
CA GLY A 106 -16.44 0.61 11.18
C GLY A 106 -15.31 0.55 12.20
N ARG A 107 -15.47 -0.29 13.23
CA ARG A 107 -14.45 -0.48 14.28
C ARG A 107 -13.16 -1.12 13.75
N ASP A 108 -13.30 -2.03 12.79
CA ASP A 108 -12.25 -2.94 12.35
C ASP A 108 -12.04 -2.93 10.83
N THR A 109 -12.56 -1.89 10.16
CA THR A 109 -12.51 -1.75 8.71
C THR A 109 -12.19 -0.32 8.32
N TRP A 110 -11.25 -0.16 7.39
CA TRP A 110 -10.79 1.12 6.88
C TRP A 110 -10.63 1.08 5.36
N VAL A 111 -10.69 2.26 4.76
CA VAL A 111 -10.30 2.48 3.35
C VAL A 111 -9.10 3.40 3.32
N VAL A 112 -8.03 2.92 2.70
CA VAL A 112 -6.77 3.65 2.49
C VAL A 112 -6.73 4.13 1.04
N ASN A 113 -6.69 5.45 0.84
CA ASN A 113 -6.45 6.07 -0.46
C ASN A 113 -4.95 6.19 -0.72
N ALA A 114 -4.36 5.15 -1.32
CA ALA A 114 -2.96 5.08 -1.67
C ALA A 114 -2.72 5.72 -3.04
N ASP A 115 -2.08 6.89 -3.07
CA ASP A 115 -1.61 7.51 -4.31
C ASP A 115 -0.19 7.03 -4.59
N LEU A 116 -0.02 6.14 -5.58
CA LEU A 116 1.27 5.55 -5.89
C LEU A 116 1.66 5.85 -7.34
N GLU A 117 2.94 6.12 -7.53
CA GLU A 117 3.55 6.25 -8.83
C GLU A 117 3.84 4.85 -9.38
N LEU A 118 3.21 4.53 -10.51
CA LEU A 118 3.41 3.29 -11.25
C LEU A 118 4.31 3.59 -12.45
N LYS A 119 5.40 2.84 -12.57
CA LYS A 119 6.24 2.80 -13.77
C LYS A 119 6.37 1.35 -14.24
N GLU A 120 6.16 1.10 -15.52
CA GLU A 120 6.41 -0.21 -16.12
C GLU A 120 7.43 -0.10 -17.24
N TYR A 121 8.32 -1.08 -17.30
CA TYR A 121 9.39 -1.16 -18.28
C TYR A 121 9.35 -2.48 -19.03
N VAL A 122 9.78 -2.46 -20.29
CA VAL A 122 10.04 -3.65 -21.11
C VAL A 122 11.39 -3.44 -21.77
N SER A 123 12.34 -4.37 -21.58
CA SER A 123 13.70 -4.24 -22.11
C SER A 123 14.36 -2.88 -21.79
N ASN A 124 14.19 -2.41 -20.55
CA ASN A 124 14.65 -1.11 -20.03
C ASN A 124 13.99 0.14 -20.65
N GLU A 125 12.98 -0.01 -21.52
CA GLU A 125 12.21 1.10 -22.05
C GLU A 125 10.98 1.38 -21.18
N LEU A 126 10.74 2.65 -20.81
CA LEU A 126 9.56 3.06 -20.04
C LEU A 126 8.32 3.02 -20.93
N VAL A 127 7.42 2.08 -20.68
CA VAL A 127 6.19 1.89 -21.48
C VAL A 127 4.93 2.42 -20.80
N LYS A 128 4.98 2.69 -19.49
CA LYS A 128 3.85 3.22 -18.73
C LYS A 128 4.32 4.03 -17.54
N HIS A 129 3.74 5.21 -17.34
CA HIS A 129 4.02 6.04 -16.17
C HIS A 129 2.75 6.80 -15.76
N ASN A 130 2.16 6.40 -14.64
CA ASN A 130 0.93 7.00 -14.13
C ASN A 130 1.02 7.22 -12.61
N LEU A 131 0.40 8.28 -12.11
CA LEU A 131 0.02 8.39 -10.71
C LEU A 131 -1.43 7.91 -10.54
N ILE A 132 -1.64 6.89 -9.72
CA ILE A 132 -2.95 6.26 -9.55
C ILE A 132 -3.31 6.25 -8.06
N ARG A 133 -4.58 6.50 -7.76
CA ARG A 133 -5.18 6.32 -6.43
C ARG A 133 -5.82 4.94 -6.35
N TRP A 134 -5.30 4.09 -5.47
CA TRP A 134 -5.91 2.82 -5.10
C TRP A 134 -6.68 2.96 -3.79
N PRO A 135 -8.01 2.75 -3.80
CA PRO A 135 -8.82 2.71 -2.59
C PRO A 135 -8.75 1.31 -1.97
N LEU A 136 -7.72 1.08 -1.16
CA LEU A 136 -7.42 -0.21 -0.54
C LEU A 136 -8.32 -0.44 0.68
N LYS A 137 -9.03 -1.57 0.71
CA LYS A 137 -9.84 -1.95 1.88
C LYS A 137 -8.95 -2.71 2.86
N ILE A 138 -8.85 -2.22 4.09
CA ILE A 138 -8.05 -2.83 5.16
C ILE A 138 -8.98 -3.29 6.27
N VAL A 139 -8.75 -4.48 6.81
CA VAL A 139 -9.52 -5.03 7.93
C VAL A 139 -8.60 -5.45 9.06
N ARG A 140 -9.09 -5.42 10.30
CA ARG A 140 -8.44 -6.16 11.39
C ARG A 140 -8.49 -7.64 11.05
N TYR A 141 -7.36 -8.32 11.23
CA TYR A 141 -7.26 -9.74 10.95
C TYR A 141 -6.37 -10.40 11.99
N ASP A 142 -6.99 -11.15 12.89
CA ASP A 142 -6.31 -11.79 14.00
C ASP A 142 -5.96 -13.22 13.61
N ILE A 143 -4.73 -13.39 13.12
CA ILE A 143 -4.07 -14.68 12.90
C ILE A 143 -2.80 -14.74 13.76
N ASP A 144 -2.02 -15.81 13.63
CA ASP A 144 -0.73 -15.92 14.32
C ASP A 144 0.12 -14.65 14.11
N ARG A 145 0.45 -13.99 15.23
CA ARG A 145 1.20 -12.72 15.27
C ARG A 145 2.64 -12.89 14.79
N ASN A 146 3.19 -14.09 14.84
CA ASN A 146 4.51 -14.37 14.24
C ASN A 146 4.45 -14.28 12.72
N ALA A 147 3.32 -14.67 12.11
CA ALA A 147 3.11 -14.61 10.67
C ALA A 147 2.58 -13.25 10.19
N ASN A 148 1.76 -12.58 11.00
CA ASN A 148 1.24 -11.24 10.73
C ASN A 148 1.32 -10.36 12.00
N PRO A 149 2.44 -9.66 12.22
CA PRO A 149 2.62 -8.81 13.39
C PRO A 149 1.72 -7.57 13.38
N TRP A 150 1.25 -7.14 12.20
CA TRP A 150 0.37 -5.98 12.06
C TRP A 150 -1.03 -6.23 12.64
N GLY A 151 -1.52 -7.48 12.60
CA GLY A 151 -2.92 -7.79 12.93
C GLY A 151 -3.92 -7.13 11.98
N LEU A 152 -3.47 -6.79 10.77
CA LEU A 152 -4.24 -6.19 9.69
C LEU A 152 -4.10 -7.04 8.43
N SER A 153 -5.14 -7.05 7.60
CA SER A 153 -5.09 -7.65 6.26
C SER A 153 -5.66 -6.72 5.22
N LEU A 154 -5.10 -6.78 4.01
CA LEU A 154 -5.64 -6.16 2.82
C LEU A 154 -6.78 -7.06 2.29
N ASP A 155 -7.97 -6.46 2.20
CA ASP A 155 -9.20 -7.04 1.67
C ASP A 155 -9.50 -6.45 0.28
N CYS A 156 -8.44 -6.27 -0.51
CA CYS A 156 -8.44 -5.75 -1.87
C CYS A 156 -8.93 -4.30 -1.97
N PHE A 157 -10.01 -4.03 -2.70
CA PHE A 157 -10.37 -2.67 -3.12
C PHE A 157 -11.79 -2.32 -2.68
N ASP A 158 -11.97 -1.10 -2.17
CA ASP A 158 -13.28 -0.52 -1.84
C ASP A 158 -14.01 0.01 -3.08
N SER A 159 -13.25 0.45 -4.09
CA SER A 159 -13.76 0.90 -5.39
C SER A 159 -12.68 0.76 -6.48
N GLN A 160 -12.99 1.15 -7.73
CA GLN A 160 -12.02 1.05 -8.81
C GLN A 160 -10.87 2.06 -8.64
N PRO A 161 -9.62 1.67 -8.92
CA PRO A 161 -8.49 2.60 -8.97
C PRO A 161 -8.71 3.67 -10.04
N ARG A 162 -8.22 4.89 -9.78
CA ARG A 162 -8.32 6.00 -10.74
C ARG A 162 -7.00 6.72 -10.90
N THR A 163 -6.69 7.15 -12.12
CA THR A 163 -5.57 8.06 -12.36
C THR A 163 -5.84 9.38 -11.65
N VAL A 164 -4.80 9.96 -11.06
CA VAL A 164 -4.85 11.27 -10.43
C VAL A 164 -3.69 12.12 -10.94
N GLN A 165 -3.87 13.44 -10.96
CA GLN A 165 -2.78 14.36 -11.24
C GLN A 165 -2.18 14.85 -9.92
N LEU A 166 -0.88 15.16 -9.93
CA LEU A 166 -0.26 15.93 -8.86
C LEU A 166 -0.79 17.36 -8.94
N THR A 167 -1.98 17.62 -8.40
CA THR A 167 -2.36 18.98 -8.06
C THR A 167 -1.43 19.41 -6.93
N GLN A 168 -0.53 20.36 -7.20
CA GLN A 168 0.12 21.12 -6.14
C GLN A 168 -1.01 21.62 -5.23
N LYS A 169 -1.00 21.22 -3.96
CA LYS A 169 -1.95 21.80 -3.01
C LYS A 169 -1.75 23.31 -3.02
N GLU A 170 -2.81 24.03 -3.34
CA GLU A 170 -2.96 25.42 -2.92
C GLU A 170 -2.69 25.48 -1.41
N LYS A 171 -1.81 26.40 -1.05
CA LYS A 171 -1.36 26.64 0.32
C LYS A 171 -2.52 27.02 1.23
#